data_AF-A0A062V6Z1-F1
#
_entry.id   AF-A0A062V6Z1-F1
#
_cell.length_a   1.000
_cell.length_b   1.000
_cell.length_c   1.000
_cell.angle_alpha   90.00
_cell.angle_beta   90.00
_cell.angle_gamma   90.00
#
_symmetry.space_group_name_H-M   'P 1'
#
loop_
_entity.id
_entity.type
_entity.pdbx_description
1 polymer ?
#
loop_
_entity_poly.entity_id
_entity_poly.type
_entity_poly.pdbx_seq_one_letter_code
_entity_poly.pdbx_strand_id
1 'polypeptide(L)'
;MESKNYMNNIYIIAVIVSMIFFLLAGYAYPATAEDIAKNKAYPFNSGGKYDRGLFTQFFTSLAFTAAILLLGFYVNSTFVAYGAKNWNTFALGIYLMFLYGLGKIGELTYNYEIFDTFKDVTLPVALIVLAYASYKISVDFKGGK
;
A
#
# COMPACT_ATOMS: atom_id res chain seq x y z
N MET A 1 -25.21 -12.39 -7.04
CA MET A 1 -24.55 -11.44 -7.97
C MET A 1 -24.40 -10.06 -7.32
N GLU A 2 -25.39 -9.60 -6.57
CA GLU A 2 -25.37 -8.31 -5.84
C GLU A 2 -24.24 -8.17 -4.79
N SER A 3 -23.92 -9.21 -4.01
CA SER A 3 -22.88 -9.09 -2.97
C SER A 3 -21.46 -8.92 -3.54
N LYS A 4 -21.18 -9.44 -4.74
CA LYS A 4 -19.88 -9.25 -5.43
C LYS A 4 -19.69 -7.79 -5.84
N ASN A 5 -20.73 -7.17 -6.40
CA ASN A 5 -20.71 -5.77 -6.80
C ASN A 5 -20.61 -4.84 -5.57
N TYR A 6 -21.32 -5.17 -4.49
CA TYR A 6 -21.26 -4.42 -3.24
C TYR A 6 -19.85 -4.39 -2.63
N MET A 7 -19.18 -5.53 -2.53
CA MET A 7 -17.83 -5.60 -1.96
C MET A 7 -16.77 -4.94 -2.85
N ASN A 8 -16.91 -5.05 -4.18
CA ASN A 8 -16.08 -4.29 -5.12
C ASN A 8 -16.25 -2.78 -4.93
N ASN A 9 -17.49 -2.31 -4.80
CA ASN A 9 -17.77 -0.90 -4.58
C ASN A 9 -17.19 -0.40 -3.26
N ILE A 10 -17.30 -1.17 -2.17
CA ILE A 10 -16.67 -0.83 -0.88
C ILE A 10 -15.15 -0.71 -1.03
N TYR A 11 -14.49 -1.65 -1.69
CA TYR A 11 -13.04 -1.61 -1.89
C TYR A 11 -12.61 -0.36 -2.68
N ILE A 12 -13.31 -0.06 -3.78
CA ILE A 12 -13.05 1.13 -4.60
C ILE A 12 -13.28 2.41 -3.79
N ILE A 13 -14.36 2.49 -3.03
CA ILE A 13 -14.66 3.64 -2.16
C ILE A 13 -13.56 3.81 -1.12
N ALA A 14 -13.11 2.73 -0.47
CA ALA A 14 -12.04 2.78 0.52
C ALA A 14 -10.72 3.30 -0.08
N VAL A 15 -10.39 2.89 -1.31
CA VAL A 15 -9.23 3.42 -2.06
C VAL A 15 -9.38 4.92 -2.32
N ILE A 16 -10.52 5.35 -2.87
CA ILE A 16 -10.75 6.77 -3.20
C ILE A 16 -10.69 7.62 -1.92
N VAL A 17 -11.38 7.17 -0.86
CA VAL A 17 -11.38 7.84 0.44
C VAL A 17 -9.97 7.93 1.00
N SER A 18 -9.16 6.86 0.92
CA SER A 18 -7.76 6.88 1.34
C SER A 18 -6.91 7.86 0.55
N MET A 19 -7.12 7.96 -0.77
CA MET A 19 -6.41 8.94 -1.60
C MET A 19 -6.80 10.38 -1.20
N ILE A 20 -8.08 10.64 -0.93
CA ILE A 20 -8.54 11.95 -0.45
C ILE A 20 -7.90 12.28 0.90
N PHE A 21 -7.95 11.35 1.87
CA PHE A 21 -7.30 11.54 3.16
C PHE A 21 -5.79 11.74 3.05
N PHE A 22 -5.13 11.03 2.13
CA PHE A 22 -3.71 11.20 1.85
C PHE A 22 -3.39 12.61 1.34
N LEU A 23 -4.18 13.13 0.40
CA LEU A 23 -4.01 14.50 -0.09
C LEU A 23 -4.27 15.55 1.00
N LEU A 24 -5.30 15.35 1.82
CA LEU A 24 -5.61 16.22 2.97
C LEU A 24 -4.51 16.19 4.02
N ALA A 25 -3.96 15.01 4.32
CA ALA A 25 -2.85 14.85 5.24
C ALA A 25 -1.59 15.56 4.71
N GLY A 26 -1.31 15.47 3.41
CA GLY A 26 -0.21 16.21 2.79
C GLY A 26 -0.37 17.74 2.86
N TYR A 27 -1.59 18.25 2.77
CA TYR A 27 -1.88 19.67 2.97
C TYR A 27 -1.72 20.11 4.43
N ALA A 28 -2.19 19.29 5.38
CA ALA A 28 -2.12 19.58 6.81
C ALA A 28 -0.70 19.44 7.39
N TYR A 29 0.10 18.51 6.84
CA TYR A 29 1.45 18.20 7.28
C TYR A 29 2.44 18.35 6.09
N PRO A 30 2.68 19.58 5.63
CA PRO A 30 3.60 19.83 4.52
C PRO A 30 5.04 19.48 4.91
N ALA A 31 5.89 19.25 3.91
CA ALA A 31 7.31 19.01 4.11
C ALA A 31 7.98 20.20 4.82
N THR A 32 8.75 19.92 5.86
CA THR A 32 9.56 20.90 6.60
C THR A 32 10.94 21.07 5.95
N ALA A 33 11.68 22.11 6.36
CA ALA A 33 13.05 22.30 5.91
C ALA A 33 13.98 21.13 6.29
N GLU A 34 13.71 20.49 7.43
CA GLU A 34 14.45 19.30 7.89
C GLU A 34 14.10 18.06 7.06
N ASP A 35 12.85 17.89 6.64
CA ASP A 35 12.42 16.82 5.73
C ASP A 35 13.10 16.95 4.37
N ILE A 36 13.20 18.18 3.85
CA ILE A 36 13.92 18.48 2.60
C ILE A 36 15.41 18.17 2.75
N ALA A 37 16.00 18.37 3.93
CA ALA A 37 17.41 18.06 4.20
C ALA A 37 17.67 16.56 4.39
N LYS A 38 16.78 15.85 5.10
CA LYS A 38 16.87 14.39 5.32
C LYS A 38 16.59 13.60 4.05
N ASN A 39 15.59 14.00 3.26
CA ASN A 39 15.34 13.37 1.96
C ASN A 39 16.54 13.55 1.00
N LYS A 40 17.27 14.66 1.06
CA LYS A 40 18.50 14.86 0.27
C LYS A 40 19.67 13.92 0.64
N ALA A 41 19.69 13.33 1.83
CA ALA A 41 20.87 12.63 2.35
C ALA A 41 20.64 11.12 2.54
N TYR A 42 20.62 10.37 1.45
CA TYR A 42 20.95 8.94 1.49
C TYR A 42 22.45 8.77 1.20
N PRO A 43 23.23 8.11 2.07
CA PRO A 43 24.65 7.95 1.88
C PRO A 43 24.90 6.88 0.80
N PHE A 44 24.91 7.30 -0.46
CA PHE A 44 25.60 6.55 -1.50
C PHE A 44 27.03 7.08 -1.60
N ASN A 45 27.96 6.29 -1.11
CA ASN A 45 29.38 6.41 -1.39
C ASN A 45 29.61 6.39 -2.93
N SER A 46 29.54 7.54 -3.60
CA SER A 46 30.53 7.96 -4.61
C SER A 46 30.20 9.33 -5.23
N GLY A 47 31.09 10.29 -5.02
CA GLY A 47 31.75 10.96 -6.15
C GLY A 47 30.95 11.79 -7.16
N GLY A 48 29.81 12.35 -6.80
CA GLY A 48 29.29 13.56 -7.48
C GLY A 48 28.33 13.33 -8.64
N LYS A 49 27.04 13.52 -8.33
CA LYS A 49 25.99 14.25 -9.07
C LYS A 49 24.65 13.84 -8.43
N TYR A 50 23.97 14.78 -7.78
CA TYR A 50 22.73 14.53 -7.05
C TYR A 50 21.56 14.19 -7.99
N ASP A 51 20.62 13.42 -7.42
CA ASP A 51 19.18 13.36 -7.73
C ASP A 51 18.60 12.27 -8.65
N ARG A 52 19.12 11.03 -8.57
CA ARG A 52 18.38 9.86 -9.09
C ARG A 52 17.70 9.02 -8.01
N GLY A 53 18.15 9.08 -6.75
CA GLY A 53 17.63 8.24 -5.66
C GLY A 53 16.17 8.55 -5.28
N LEU A 54 15.87 9.80 -4.93
CA LEU A 54 14.53 10.22 -4.47
C LEU A 54 13.49 10.17 -5.57
N PHE A 55 13.83 10.68 -6.75
CA PHE A 55 12.95 10.63 -7.91
C PHE A 55 12.63 9.17 -8.28
N THR A 56 13.64 8.31 -8.42
CA THR A 56 13.40 6.88 -8.69
C THR A 56 12.59 6.23 -7.57
N GLN A 57 12.87 6.50 -6.30
CA GLN A 57 12.10 5.96 -5.18
C GLN A 57 10.63 6.40 -5.20
N PHE A 58 10.35 7.66 -5.55
CA PHE A 58 9.00 8.18 -5.70
C PHE A 58 8.24 7.46 -6.82
N PHE A 59 8.84 7.36 -8.02
CA PHE A 59 8.22 6.66 -9.14
C PHE A 59 8.08 5.16 -8.91
N THR A 60 9.05 4.53 -8.24
CA THR A 60 8.93 3.12 -7.82
C THR A 60 7.82 2.93 -6.79
N SER A 61 7.65 3.87 -5.84
CA SER A 61 6.57 3.82 -4.85
C SER A 61 5.20 4.03 -5.51
N LEU A 62 5.09 4.95 -6.47
CA LEU A 62 3.89 5.12 -7.30
C LEU A 62 3.58 3.85 -8.11
N ALA A 63 4.56 3.30 -8.81
CA ALA A 63 4.39 2.10 -9.63
C ALA A 63 4.01 0.89 -8.77
N PHE A 64 4.64 0.72 -7.60
CA PHE A 64 4.27 -0.29 -6.61
C PHE A 64 2.83 -0.11 -6.15
N THR A 65 2.44 1.09 -5.73
CA THR A 65 1.09 1.40 -5.24
C THR A 65 0.03 1.10 -6.30
N ALA A 66 0.29 1.48 -7.56
CA ALA A 66 -0.57 1.18 -8.70
C ALA A 66 -0.63 -0.33 -9.00
N ALA A 67 0.49 -1.04 -8.94
CA ALA A 67 0.55 -2.49 -9.14
C ALA A 67 -0.23 -3.25 -8.07
N ILE A 68 -0.15 -2.82 -6.80
CA ILE A 68 -0.93 -3.40 -5.70
C ILE A 68 -2.44 -3.19 -5.90
N LEU A 69 -2.85 -2.01 -6.39
CA LEU A 69 -4.24 -1.75 -6.76
C LEU A 69 -4.75 -2.74 -7.82
N LEU A 70 -3.99 -2.88 -8.92
CA LEU A 70 -4.33 -3.80 -10.00
C LEU A 70 -4.34 -5.26 -9.53
N LEU A 71 -3.38 -5.64 -8.69
CA LEU A 71 -3.34 -6.96 -8.07
C LEU A 71 -4.59 -7.22 -7.21
N GLY A 72 -5.06 -6.22 -6.47
CA GLY A 72 -6.32 -6.29 -5.72
C GLY A 72 -7.52 -6.65 -6.58
N PHE A 73 -7.69 -5.97 -7.71
CA PHE A 73 -8.77 -6.27 -8.65
C PHE A 73 -8.64 -7.69 -9.24
N TYR A 74 -7.44 -8.05 -9.70
CA TYR A 74 -7.19 -9.35 -10.31
C TYR A 74 -7.42 -10.49 -9.32
N VAL A 75 -6.82 -10.42 -8.13
CA VAL A 75 -6.96 -11.46 -7.11
C VAL A 75 -8.39 -11.56 -6.63
N ASN A 76 -9.09 -10.44 -6.42
CA ASN A 76 -10.49 -10.49 -6.05
C ASN A 76 -11.32 -11.24 -7.10
N SER A 77 -11.19 -10.87 -8.38
CA SER A 77 -11.90 -11.55 -9.47
C SER A 77 -11.62 -13.05 -9.52
N THR A 78 -10.36 -13.45 -9.29
CA THR A 78 -9.91 -14.84 -9.31
C THR A 78 -10.47 -15.62 -8.11
N PHE A 79 -10.22 -15.16 -6.88
CA PHE A 79 -10.64 -15.86 -5.66
C PHE A 79 -12.16 -15.94 -5.52
N VAL A 80 -12.88 -14.93 -6.00
CA VAL A 80 -14.34 -14.94 -6.06
C VAL A 80 -14.87 -15.91 -7.13
N ALA A 81 -14.15 -16.12 -8.24
CA ALA A 81 -14.50 -17.14 -9.23
C ALA A 81 -14.28 -18.56 -8.68
N TYR A 82 -13.21 -18.77 -7.90
CA TYR A 82 -12.86 -20.05 -7.30
C TYR A 82 -13.53 -20.32 -5.93
N GLY A 83 -14.34 -19.39 -5.41
CA GLY A 83 -15.11 -19.60 -4.17
C GLY A 83 -14.28 -19.63 -2.89
N ALA A 84 -13.12 -18.97 -2.85
CA ALA A 84 -12.25 -18.95 -1.67
C ALA A 84 -12.94 -18.22 -0.49
N LYS A 85 -13.03 -18.84 0.70
CA LYS A 85 -13.81 -18.28 1.83
C LYS A 85 -13.12 -17.10 2.52
N ASN A 86 -11.78 -17.06 2.50
CA ASN A 86 -10.98 -16.06 3.21
C ASN A 86 -10.48 -14.92 2.31
N TRP A 87 -11.11 -14.72 1.15
CA TRP A 87 -10.70 -13.70 0.18
C TRP A 87 -10.79 -12.27 0.74
N ASN A 88 -11.78 -11.98 1.61
CA ASN A 88 -11.95 -10.67 2.24
C ASN A 88 -10.73 -10.26 3.06
N THR A 89 -10.21 -11.20 3.86
CA THR A 89 -8.99 -10.97 4.67
C THR A 89 -7.78 -10.77 3.78
N PHE A 90 -7.71 -11.48 2.66
CA PHE A 90 -6.65 -11.25 1.67
C PHE A 90 -6.76 -9.86 1.03
N ALA A 91 -7.96 -9.43 0.66
CA ALA A 91 -8.22 -8.10 0.12
C ALA A 91 -7.87 -6.98 1.12
N LEU A 92 -8.13 -7.18 2.42
CA LEU A 92 -7.66 -6.29 3.48
C LEU A 92 -6.13 -6.19 3.50
N GLY A 93 -5.43 -7.32 3.37
CA GLY A 93 -3.97 -7.34 3.27
C GLY A 93 -3.44 -6.54 2.08
N ILE A 94 -4.06 -6.69 0.91
CA ILE A 94 -3.73 -5.89 -0.29
C ILE A 94 -3.99 -4.40 -0.04
N TYR A 95 -5.12 -4.06 0.58
CA TYR A 95 -5.44 -2.67 0.91
C TYR A 95 -4.41 -2.06 1.88
N LEU A 96 -3.94 -2.81 2.88
CA LEU A 96 -2.86 -2.37 3.75
C LEU A 96 -1.53 -2.18 2.99
N MET A 97 -1.22 -3.04 2.02
CA MET A 97 -0.06 -2.84 1.13
C MET A 97 -0.19 -1.57 0.28
N PHE A 98 -1.41 -1.24 -0.17
CA PHE A 98 -1.69 0.01 -0.87
C PHE A 98 -1.46 1.22 0.05
N LEU A 99 -1.95 1.16 1.30
CA LEU A 99 -1.70 2.18 2.31
C LEU A 99 -0.21 2.35 2.60
N TYR A 100 0.56 1.26 2.72
CA TYR A 100 2.02 1.33 2.83
C TYR A 100 2.64 2.09 1.65
N GLY A 101 2.18 1.81 0.42
CA GLY A 101 2.60 2.52 -0.78
C GLY A 101 2.32 4.03 -0.72
N LEU A 102 1.12 4.43 -0.26
CA LEU A 102 0.80 5.83 0.04
C LEU A 102 1.72 6.40 1.13
N GLY A 103 2.03 5.64 2.18
CA GLY A 103 2.97 6.03 3.23
C GLY A 103 4.35 6.36 2.67
N LYS A 104 4.91 5.50 1.81
CA LYS A 104 6.18 5.76 1.11
C LYS A 104 6.13 7.02 0.24
N ILE A 105 5.01 7.25 -0.46
CA ILE A 105 4.84 8.47 -1.25
C ILE A 105 4.84 9.69 -0.33
N GLY A 106 4.07 9.64 0.77
CA GLY A 106 3.96 10.74 1.73
C GLY A 106 5.27 11.07 2.44
N GLU A 107 6.07 10.07 2.81
CA GLU A 107 7.41 10.25 3.37
C GLU A 107 8.33 11.05 2.42
N LEU A 108 8.19 10.81 1.12
CA LEU A 108 9.00 11.46 0.08
C LEU A 108 8.47 12.85 -0.31
N THR A 109 7.18 13.14 -0.10
CA THR A 109 6.55 14.39 -0.57
C THR A 109 6.14 15.36 0.53
N TYR A 110 5.91 14.88 1.74
CA TYR A 110 5.29 15.62 2.85
C TYR A 110 6.17 15.53 4.10
N ASN A 111 5.58 15.56 5.30
CA ASN A 111 6.30 15.39 6.55
C ASN A 111 6.91 13.98 6.68
N TYR A 112 8.23 13.87 6.78
CA TYR A 112 8.93 12.58 6.80
C TYR A 112 8.49 11.72 8.00
N GLU A 113 8.49 12.28 9.21
CA GLU A 113 8.34 11.54 10.47
C GLU A 113 6.98 10.83 10.60
N ILE A 114 5.89 11.54 10.25
CA ILE A 114 4.53 10.99 10.33
C ILE A 114 4.36 9.83 9.34
N PHE A 115 4.79 10.03 8.10
CA PHE A 115 4.61 9.05 7.05
C PHE A 115 5.59 7.87 7.16
N ASP A 116 6.78 8.08 7.71
CA ASP A 116 7.76 7.05 8.07
C ASP A 116 7.22 6.11 9.16
N THR A 117 6.65 6.69 10.22
CA THR A 117 5.99 5.91 11.28
C THR A 117 4.79 5.13 10.72
N PHE A 118 3.97 5.78 9.91
CA PHE A 118 2.78 5.16 9.32
C PHE A 118 3.14 3.93 8.46
N LYS A 119 4.13 4.06 7.57
CA LYS A 119 4.52 2.94 6.70
C LYS A 119 5.13 1.77 7.51
N ASP A 120 5.89 2.08 8.57
CA ASP A 120 6.59 1.09 9.39
C ASP A 120 5.65 0.26 10.25
N VAL A 121 4.49 0.83 10.61
CA VAL A 121 3.40 0.09 11.25
C VAL A 121 2.57 -0.68 10.21
N THR A 122 2.28 -0.05 9.07
CA THR A 122 1.34 -0.61 8.09
C THR A 122 1.89 -1.86 7.38
N LEU A 123 3.17 -1.85 7.01
CA LEU A 123 3.78 -2.97 6.27
C LEU A 123 3.79 -4.29 7.07
N PRO A 124 4.28 -4.36 8.32
CA PRO A 124 4.24 -5.59 9.10
C PRO A 124 2.82 -6.15 9.26
N VAL A 125 1.83 -5.28 9.52
CA VAL A 125 0.43 -5.69 9.65
C VAL A 125 -0.09 -6.24 8.32
N ALA A 126 0.22 -5.59 7.20
CA ALA A 126 -0.14 -6.06 5.87
C ALA A 126 0.40 -7.48 5.59
N LEU A 127 1.68 -7.71 5.90
CA LEU A 127 2.34 -9.01 5.71
C LEU A 127 1.73 -10.10 6.59
N ILE A 128 1.43 -9.81 7.85
CA ILE A 128 0.77 -10.76 8.76
C ILE A 128 -0.62 -11.14 8.23
N VAL A 129 -1.41 -10.15 7.83
CA VAL A 129 -2.77 -10.36 7.30
C VAL A 129 -2.74 -11.17 6.00
N LEU A 130 -1.83 -10.84 5.08
CA LEU A 130 -1.65 -11.58 3.83
C LEU A 130 -1.20 -13.02 4.09
N ALA A 131 -0.20 -13.23 4.94
CA ALA A 131 0.29 -14.57 5.26
C ALA A 131 -0.80 -15.45 5.88
N TYR A 132 -1.55 -14.90 6.85
CA TYR A 132 -2.68 -15.59 7.48
C TYR A 132 -3.78 -15.93 6.46
N ALA A 133 -4.17 -14.96 5.63
CA ALA A 133 -5.19 -15.18 4.61
C ALA A 133 -4.75 -16.20 3.55
N SER A 134 -3.51 -16.12 3.07
CA SER A 134 -2.92 -17.09 2.15
C SER A 134 -2.92 -18.50 2.73
N TYR A 135 -2.54 -18.65 4.00
CA TYR A 135 -2.58 -19.93 4.69
C TYR A 135 -4.00 -20.51 4.72
N LYS A 136 -4.99 -19.71 5.16
CA LYS A 136 -6.39 -20.14 5.22
C LYS A 136 -6.95 -20.50 3.84
N ILE A 137 -6.68 -19.70 2.82
CA ILE A 137 -7.09 -19.98 1.43
C ILE A 137 -6.44 -21.28 0.94
N SER A 138 -5.15 -21.52 1.23
CA SER A 138 -4.46 -22.76 0.85
C SER A 138 -5.07 -23.99 1.53
N VAL A 139 -5.41 -23.89 2.82
CA VAL A 139 -6.09 -24.96 3.57
C VAL A 139 -7.49 -25.23 2.99
N ASP A 140 -8.26 -24.17 2.70
CA ASP A 140 -9.59 -24.28 2.09
C ASP A 140 -9.53 -25.03 0.75
N PHE A 141 -8.57 -24.70 -0.12
CA PHE A 141 -8.41 -25.37 -1.42
C PHE A 141 -7.96 -26.83 -1.32
N LYS A 142 -7.31 -27.22 -0.23
CA LYS A 142 -6.92 -28.61 0.04
C LYS A 142 -8.02 -29.44 0.71
N GLY A 143 -9.22 -28.88 0.90
CA GLY A 143 -10.33 -29.53 1.58
C GLY A 143 -10.22 -29.52 3.11
N GLY A 144 -9.32 -28.69 3.68
CA GLY A 144 -9.28 -28.43 5.11
C GLY A 144 -10.45 -27.54 5.53
N LYS A 145 -11.01 -27.82 6.72
CA LYS A 145 -12.12 -27.04 7.30
C LYS A 145 -11.66 -25.67 7.83
#